data_AF-A0A975CD45-F1
#
_entry.id   AF-A0A975CD45-F1
#
_cell.length_a   1.000
_cell.length_b   1.000
_cell.length_c   1.000
_cell.angle_alpha   90.00
_cell.angle_beta   90.00
_cell.angle_gamma   90.00
#
_symmetry.space_group_name_H-M   'P 1'
#
loop_
_entity.id
_entity.type
_entity.pdbx_description
1 polymer ?
#
loop_
_entity_poly.entity_id
_entity_poly.type
_entity_poly.pdbx_seq_one_letter_code
_entity_poly.pdbx_strand_id
1 'polypeptide(L)'
;MKNLNVDKVTKAIEADAGQPIAGLRESLEQAKRGEFAAVHTPEAILARRKPGRPVGSAQAVTKKPVQIRLDADVLDALRATGDGWQTRVNDTLRANLVLAGKL
;
A
#
# COMPACT_ATOMS: atom_id res chain seq x y z
N MET A 1 8.98 -32.76 2.54
CA MET A 1 10.13 -32.84 1.61
C MET A 1 11.08 -34.03 1.84
N LYS A 2 10.89 -34.90 2.86
CA LYS A 2 11.83 -35.99 3.19
C LYS A 2 12.07 -37.03 2.07
N ASN A 3 11.20 -37.10 1.05
CA ASN A 3 11.32 -38.05 -0.07
C ASN A 3 11.57 -37.36 -1.42
N LEU A 4 12.15 -36.16 -1.44
CA LEU A 4 12.49 -35.47 -2.70
C LEU A 4 13.69 -36.16 -3.39
N ASN A 5 13.45 -36.70 -4.58
CA ASN A 5 14.50 -37.14 -5.49
C ASN A 5 14.94 -35.94 -6.34
N VAL A 6 16.08 -35.35 -5.97
CA VAL A 6 16.58 -34.09 -6.56
C VAL A 6 16.91 -34.27 -8.04
N ASP A 7 17.54 -35.38 -8.43
CA ASP A 7 17.88 -35.68 -9.83
C ASP A 7 16.65 -35.71 -10.74
N LYS A 8 15.60 -36.39 -10.30
CA LYS A 8 14.35 -36.52 -11.07
C LYS A 8 13.68 -35.15 -11.25
N VAL A 9 13.73 -34.31 -10.22
CA VAL A 9 13.09 -32.98 -10.22
C VAL A 9 13.89 -31.98 -11.06
N THR A 10 15.22 -31.96 -10.94
CA THR A 10 16.09 -31.15 -11.82
C THR A 10 15.82 -31.47 -13.28
N LYS A 11 15.82 -32.76 -13.65
CA LYS A 11 15.61 -33.19 -15.04
C LYS A 11 14.22 -32.80 -15.57
N ALA A 12 13.19 -32.88 -14.73
CA ALA A 12 11.83 -32.48 -15.12
C ALA A 12 11.73 -30.96 -15.34
N ILE A 13 12.35 -30.16 -14.47
CA ILE A 13 12.34 -28.69 -14.56
C ILE A 13 13.14 -28.23 -15.78
N GLU A 14 14.33 -28.78 -16.04
CA GLU A 14 15.14 -28.40 -17.19
C GLU A 14 14.51 -28.84 -18.52
N ALA A 15 13.79 -29.97 -18.53
CA ALA A 15 13.04 -30.41 -19.69
C ALA A 15 11.86 -29.47 -20.00
N ASP A 16 11.15 -28.99 -18.98
CA ASP A 16 10.06 -28.02 -19.12
C ASP A 16 10.57 -26.62 -19.51
N ALA A 17 11.67 -26.18 -18.90
CA ALA A 17 12.32 -24.91 -19.21
C ALA A 17 13.03 -24.88 -20.57
N GLY A 18 13.25 -26.04 -21.20
CA GLY A 18 13.92 -26.20 -22.48
C GLY A 18 15.42 -25.86 -22.48
N GLN A 19 16.00 -25.60 -21.30
CA GLN A 19 17.40 -25.22 -21.12
C GLN A 19 17.89 -25.61 -19.71
N PRO A 20 19.20 -25.85 -19.53
CA PRO A 20 19.77 -26.11 -18.21
C PRO A 20 19.72 -24.84 -17.35
N ILE A 21 19.33 -24.98 -16.09
CA ILE A 21 19.25 -23.86 -15.14
C ILE A 21 20.47 -23.94 -14.21
N ALA A 22 21.40 -23.00 -14.38
CA ALA A 22 22.60 -22.92 -13.57
C ALA A 22 22.24 -22.80 -12.07
N GLY A 23 22.86 -23.66 -11.23
CA GLY A 23 22.63 -23.66 -9.78
C GLY A 23 21.34 -24.34 -9.31
N LEU A 24 20.46 -24.78 -10.21
CA LEU A 24 19.16 -25.38 -9.85
C LEU A 24 19.31 -26.61 -8.93
N ARG A 25 20.23 -27.51 -9.29
CA ARG A 25 20.53 -28.70 -8.48
C ARG A 25 20.95 -28.32 -7.06
N GLU A 26 21.83 -27.32 -6.93
CA GLU A 26 22.33 -26.85 -5.65
C GLU A 26 21.22 -26.23 -4.81
N SER A 27 20.37 -25.41 -5.42
CA SER A 27 19.19 -24.83 -4.75
C SER A 27 18.20 -25.90 -4.29
N LEU A 28 18.01 -26.99 -5.06
CA LEU A 28 17.12 -28.10 -4.68
C LEU A 28 17.70 -28.93 -3.52
N GLU A 29 19.03 -29.12 -3.46
CA GLU A 29 19.70 -29.74 -2.32
C GLU A 29 19.61 -28.87 -1.06
N GLN A 30 19.85 -27.56 -1.18
CA GLN A 30 19.67 -26.60 -0.08
C GLN A 30 18.22 -26.66 0.46
N ALA A 31 17.22 -26.64 -0.43
CA ALA A 31 15.81 -26.78 -0.04
C ALA A 31 15.50 -28.13 0.63
N LYS A 32 16.12 -29.24 0.17
CA LYS A 32 15.98 -30.57 0.79
C LYS A 32 16.59 -30.63 2.19
N ARG A 33 17.68 -29.89 2.43
CA ARG A 33 18.31 -29.70 3.75
C ARG A 33 17.58 -28.68 4.63
N GLY A 34 16.56 -28.00 4.11
CA GLY A 34 15.79 -26.98 4.83
C GLY A 34 16.48 -25.61 4.90
N GLU A 35 17.52 -25.40 4.09
CA GLU A 35 18.21 -24.13 3.92
C GLU A 35 17.39 -23.25 2.97
N PHE A 36 16.42 -22.51 3.52
CA PHE A 36 15.62 -21.53 2.78
C PHE A 36 16.14 -20.11 3.04
N ALA A 37 16.11 -19.25 2.01
CA ALA A 37 16.66 -17.88 2.07
C ALA A 37 16.11 -17.04 3.26
N ALA A 38 14.81 -17.10 3.53
CA ALA A 38 14.19 -16.60 4.76
C ALA A 38 12.76 -17.11 4.86
N VAL A 39 12.35 -17.63 6.02
CA VAL A 39 10.94 -17.93 6.32
C VAL A 39 10.37 -16.79 7.15
N HIS A 40 9.45 -16.03 6.58
CA HIS A 40 8.70 -15.01 7.32
C HIS A 40 7.54 -15.68 8.05
N THR A 41 7.74 -15.96 9.34
CA THR A 41 6.67 -16.51 10.16
C THR A 41 5.59 -15.44 10.40
N PRO A 42 4.33 -15.84 10.67
CA PRO A 42 3.28 -14.90 11.05
C PRO A 42 3.68 -13.98 12.21
N GLU A 43 4.41 -14.51 13.19
CA GLU A 43 4.94 -13.77 14.34
C GLU A 43 5.98 -12.73 13.90
N ALA A 44 6.88 -13.09 12.98
CA ALA A 44 7.88 -12.17 12.43
C ALA A 44 7.24 -11.04 11.60
N ILE A 45 6.12 -11.31 10.93
CA ILE A 45 5.35 -10.30 10.20
C ILE A 45 4.66 -9.35 11.19
N LEU A 46 4.04 -9.88 12.25
CA LEU A 46 3.38 -9.08 13.29
C LEU A 46 4.39 -8.19 14.03
N ALA A 47 5.57 -8.70 14.36
CA ALA A 47 6.63 -7.93 15.02
C ALA A 47 7.14 -6.75 14.16
N ARG A 48 7.07 -6.86 12.83
CA ARG A 48 7.47 -5.80 11.88
C ARG A 48 6.35 -4.84 11.53
N ARG A 49 5.11 -5.16 11.88
CA ARG A 49 3.94 -4.33 11.55
C ARG A 49 3.99 -3.06 12.39
N LYS A 50 4.53 -1.97 11.81
CA LYS A 50 4.42 -0.64 12.42
C LYS A 50 2.93 -0.38 12.72
N PRO A 51 2.59 0.15 13.91
CA PRO A 51 1.22 0.53 14.18
C PRO A 51 0.73 1.43 13.04
N GLY A 52 -0.51 1.21 12.61
CA GLY A 52 -1.18 2.14 11.70
C GLY A 52 -1.27 3.53 12.34
N ARG A 53 -1.96 4.45 11.67
CA ARG A 53 -2.19 5.79 12.23
C ARG A 53 -2.72 5.67 13.68
N PRO A 54 -2.19 6.43 14.66
CA PRO A 54 -2.57 6.31 16.06
C PRO A 54 -4.09 6.25 16.25
N VAL A 55 -4.54 5.37 17.13
CA VAL A 55 -5.95 5.30 17.53
C VAL A 55 -6.34 6.66 18.11
N GLY A 56 -7.39 7.31 17.58
CA GLY A 56 -7.79 8.68 17.95
C GLY A 56 -7.27 9.80 17.03
N SER A 57 -6.46 9.47 16.02
CA SER A 57 -6.09 10.40 14.94
C SER A 57 -7.21 10.68 13.93
N ALA A 58 -8.33 9.96 14.04
CA ALA A 58 -9.54 10.26 13.29
C ALA A 58 -10.21 11.47 13.95
N GLN A 59 -10.33 12.56 13.20
CA GLN A 59 -11.00 13.77 13.64
C GLN A 59 -12.44 13.41 14.07
N ALA A 60 -12.85 13.81 15.28
CA ALA A 60 -14.16 13.47 15.87
C ALA A 60 -15.35 13.79 14.94
N VAL A 61 -15.18 14.82 14.09
CA VAL A 61 -16.05 15.09 12.95
C VAL A 61 -15.19 15.07 11.69
N THR A 62 -15.39 14.05 10.86
CA THR A 62 -14.66 13.89 9.60
C THR A 62 -15.36 14.67 8.48
N LYS A 63 -14.60 15.47 7.72
CA LYS A 63 -15.10 16.16 6.53
C LYS A 63 -15.55 15.12 5.49
N LYS A 64 -16.72 15.33 4.88
CA LYS A 64 -17.21 14.45 3.80
C LYS A 64 -16.60 14.89 2.47
N PRO A 65 -15.89 14.01 1.73
CA PRO A 65 -15.41 14.36 0.40
C PRO A 65 -16.60 14.47 -0.56
N VAL A 66 -16.65 15.56 -1.32
CA VAL A 66 -17.68 15.80 -2.35
C VAL A 66 -17.00 16.33 -3.61
N GLN A 67 -17.61 16.06 -4.76
CA GLN A 67 -17.18 16.60 -6.06
C GLN A 67 -18.02 17.84 -6.37
N ILE A 68 -17.38 19.00 -6.53
CA ILE A 68 -18.02 20.26 -6.92
C ILE A 68 -17.32 20.83 -8.15
N ARG A 69 -18.07 21.51 -9.02
CA ARG A 69 -17.51 22.28 -10.14
C ARG A 69 -17.47 23.75 -9.72
N LEU A 70 -16.34 24.41 -10.00
CA LEU A 70 -16.12 25.83 -9.80
C LEU A 70 -15.74 26.44 -11.15
N ASP A 71 -16.06 27.70 -11.35
CA ASP A 71 -15.59 28.45 -12.52
C ASP A 71 -14.05 28.52 -12.50
N ALA A 72 -13.45 28.58 -13.70
CA ALA A 72 -12.00 28.46 -13.86
C ALA A 72 -11.25 29.60 -13.16
N ASP A 73 -11.73 30.83 -13.33
CA ASP A 73 -11.19 32.04 -12.70
C ASP A 73 -11.28 31.99 -11.17
N VAL A 74 -12.39 31.48 -10.63
CA VAL A 74 -12.58 31.26 -9.19
C VAL A 74 -11.57 30.24 -8.68
N LEU A 75 -11.41 29.11 -9.38
CA LEU A 75 -10.44 28.09 -8.98
C LEU A 75 -9.00 28.63 -8.99
N ASP A 76 -8.66 29.42 -10.00
CA ASP A 76 -7.34 30.05 -10.13
C ASP A 76 -7.09 31.05 -9.00
N ALA A 77 -8.06 31.93 -8.70
CA ALA A 77 -7.98 32.87 -7.59
C ALA A 77 -7.81 32.16 -6.24
N LEU A 78 -8.53 31.05 -6.02
CA LEU A 78 -8.41 30.25 -4.81
C LEU A 78 -7.03 29.60 -4.69
N ARG A 79 -6.53 28.98 -5.77
CA ARG A 79 -5.19 28.36 -5.79
C ARG A 79 -4.08 29.38 -5.59
N ALA A 80 -4.24 30.60 -6.11
CA ALA A 80 -3.29 31.69 -5.91
C ALA A 80 -3.10 32.07 -4.44
N THR A 81 -4.06 31.74 -3.55
CA THR A 81 -3.89 31.93 -2.09
C THR A 81 -2.86 30.99 -1.46
N GLY A 82 -2.35 30.02 -2.21
CA GLY A 82 -1.33 29.07 -1.76
C GLY A 82 -1.87 27.87 -1.00
N ASP A 83 -1.00 27.23 -0.23
CA ASP A 83 -1.34 26.03 0.53
C ASP A 83 -2.52 26.27 1.50
N GLY A 84 -3.38 25.26 1.62
CA GLY A 84 -4.58 25.35 2.45
C GLY A 84 -5.76 26.08 1.81
N TRP A 85 -5.72 26.40 0.51
CA TRP A 85 -6.84 27.08 -0.18
C TRP A 85 -8.17 26.34 -0.03
N GLN A 86 -8.17 25.00 -0.04
CA GLN A 86 -9.39 24.20 0.19
C GLN A 86 -9.98 24.38 1.59
N THR A 87 -9.12 24.54 2.60
CA THR A 87 -9.56 24.84 3.98
C THR A 87 -10.19 26.23 4.02
N ARG A 88 -9.55 27.24 3.41
CA ARG A 88 -10.11 28.59 3.33
C ARG A 88 -11.47 28.61 2.63
N VAL A 89 -11.63 27.89 1.52
CA VAL A 89 -12.93 27.76 0.83
C VAL A 89 -14.00 27.19 1.75
N ASN A 90 -13.68 26.11 2.46
CA ASN A 90 -14.62 25.52 3.42
C ASN A 90 -15.04 26.52 4.50
N ASP A 91 -14.09 27.32 5.01
CA ASP A 91 -14.36 28.29 6.07
C ASP A 91 -15.22 29.45 5.55
N THR A 92 -14.97 29.94 4.33
CA THR A 92 -15.81 30.92 3.65
C THR A 92 -17.23 30.41 3.44
N LEU A 93 -17.40 29.17 2.95
CA LEU A 93 -18.71 28.55 2.76
C LEU A 93 -19.46 28.42 4.10
N ARG A 94 -18.77 27.99 5.16
CA ARG A 94 -19.35 27.89 6.50
C ARG A 94 -19.81 29.27 7.00
N ALA A 95 -18.96 30.29 6.90
CA ALA A 95 -19.29 31.64 7.34
C ALA A 95 -20.50 32.19 6.57
N ASN A 96 -20.56 31.99 5.26
CA ASN A 96 -21.69 32.40 4.44
C ASN A 96 -23.01 31.71 4.85
N LEU A 97 -22.96 30.40 5.11
CA LEU A 97 -24.14 29.64 5.55
C LEU A 97 -24.63 30.06 6.95
N VAL A 98 -23.71 30.39 7.87
CA VAL A 98 -24.06 30.94 9.19
C VAL A 98 -24.75 32.31 9.03
N LEU A 99 -24.20 33.20 8.20
CA LEU A 99 -24.81 34.50 7.91
C LEU A 99 -26.20 34.36 7.27
N ALA A 100 -26.40 33.32 6.45
CA ALA A 100 -27.69 32.99 5.85
C ALA A 100 -28.66 32.24 6.80
N GLY A 101 -28.27 31.97 8.05
CA GLY A 101 -29.06 31.21 9.03
C GLY A 101 -29.31 29.75 8.62
N LYS A 102 -28.42 29.17 7.80
CA LYS A 102 -28.48 27.78 7.32
C LYS A 102 -27.58 26.83 8.13
N LEU A 103 -26.74 27.38 8.99
CA LEU A 103 -25.85 26.69 9.92
C LEU A 103 -25.88 27.37 11.29
#